data_AF-A0A2G6E962-F1
#
_entry.id   AF-A0A2G6E962-F1
#
_cell.length_a   1.000
_cell.length_b   1.000
_cell.length_c   1.000
_cell.angle_alpha   90.00
_cell.angle_beta   90.00
_cell.angle_gamma   90.00
#
_symmetry.space_group_name_H-M   'P 1'
#
loop_
_entity.id
_entity.type
_entity.pdbx_description
1 polymer ?
#
loop_
_entity_poly.entity_id
_entity_poly.type
_entity_poly.pdbx_seq_one_letter_code
_entity_poly.pdbx_strand_id
1 'polypeptide(L)'
;MEYEELKTKEAVSDCLSSLETQIICLDLEGEYNLHEYGEKVCLVQIYDGKTFFILDPFKVPREGLVLIFENPRLLKVMYGASSDLSVLKNGHNIECKSILDLQPGLKLLGHRKLNLHAILYACLGIELEQKKKFQKYNWTKRPINADAIDYALGDVKYLFDLKRLIMRQLQDQGLIEQFFLENLILQQKDYTREPGQRLRKTRRFHNFSHTEKERFEGIFAIRERYARQLNLPPHRLLGNQDLLDISGSPILFAQVEVSKGIRRDVRDAFRREIRVFLQNNQRARCAGGRRKSSESMPEYIV
;
A
#
# COMPACT_ATOMS: atom_id res chain seq x y z
N MET A 1 2.21 -6.47 26.52
CA MET A 1 0.91 -7.18 26.60
C MET A 1 1.17 -8.65 26.32
N GLU A 2 0.46 -9.56 26.98
CA GLU A 2 0.57 -10.99 26.65
C GLU A 2 -0.18 -11.27 25.34
N TYR A 3 0.42 -12.09 24.48
CA TYR A 3 -0.14 -12.45 23.18
C TYR A 3 0.33 -13.85 22.76
N GLU A 4 -0.42 -14.46 21.85
CA GLU A 4 -0.06 -15.72 21.19
C GLU A 4 0.44 -15.46 19.77
N GLU A 5 1.47 -16.18 19.32
CA GLU A 5 2.00 -16.09 17.95
C GLU A 5 1.44 -17.23 17.09
N LEU A 6 0.67 -16.90 16.07
CA LEU A 6 0.18 -17.84 15.07
C LEU A 6 1.27 -18.10 14.04
N LYS A 7 1.96 -19.23 14.17
CA LYS A 7 3.19 -19.55 13.40
C LYS A 7 2.96 -20.40 12.15
N THR A 8 1.81 -21.04 12.02
CA THR A 8 1.48 -21.92 10.89
C THR A 8 0.04 -21.72 10.43
N LYS A 9 -0.30 -22.25 9.26
CA LYS A 9 -1.67 -22.26 8.75
C LYS A 9 -2.61 -23.02 9.69
N GLU A 10 -2.13 -24.12 10.27
CA GLU A 10 -2.87 -24.98 11.19
C GLU A 10 -3.18 -24.20 12.48
N ALA A 11 -2.18 -23.52 13.06
CA ALA A 11 -2.39 -22.66 14.22
C ALA A 11 -3.42 -21.55 13.94
N VAL A 12 -3.41 -20.97 12.74
CA VAL A 12 -4.46 -20.01 12.33
C VAL A 12 -5.84 -20.68 12.29
N SER A 13 -5.95 -21.85 11.65
CA SER A 13 -7.21 -22.59 11.55
C SER A 13 -7.79 -22.97 12.92
N ASP A 14 -6.93 -23.45 13.82
CA ASP A 14 -7.30 -23.85 15.18
C ASP A 14 -7.76 -22.64 15.98
N CYS A 15 -7.00 -21.54 15.93
CA CYS A 15 -7.36 -20.27 16.55
C CYS A 15 -8.75 -19.82 16.08
N LEU A 16 -8.99 -19.71 14.77
CA LEU A 16 -10.27 -19.28 14.20
C LEU A 16 -11.45 -20.19 14.58
N SER A 17 -11.20 -21.49 14.76
CA SER A 17 -12.21 -22.47 15.15
C SER A 17 -12.52 -22.43 16.65
N SER A 18 -11.56 -21.97 17.46
CA SER A 18 -11.71 -21.82 18.92
C SER A 18 -12.38 -20.51 19.36
N LEU A 19 -12.55 -19.55 18.44
CA LEU A 19 -13.15 -18.25 18.77
C LEU A 19 -14.59 -18.42 19.28
N GLU A 20 -14.89 -17.80 20.43
CA GLU A 20 -16.25 -17.79 20.99
C GLU A 20 -17.27 -17.10 20.08
N THR A 21 -16.82 -16.08 19.35
CA THR A 21 -17.61 -15.39 18.33
C THR A 21 -16.79 -15.25 17.06
N GLN A 22 -17.46 -15.24 15.91
CA GLN A 22 -16.79 -15.00 14.63
C GLN A 22 -16.62 -13.49 14.34
N ILE A 23 -16.26 -12.72 15.38
CA ILE A 23 -15.97 -11.29 15.30
C ILE A 23 -14.63 -11.04 15.98
N ILE A 24 -13.70 -10.42 15.27
CA ILE A 24 -12.38 -10.06 15.77
C ILE A 24 -12.09 -8.58 15.52
N CYS A 25 -11.27 -7.97 16.36
CA CYS A 25 -10.59 -6.72 16.03
C CYS A 25 -9.30 -7.05 15.29
N LEU A 26 -9.00 -6.32 14.21
CA LEU A 26 -7.86 -6.60 13.37
C LEU A 26 -7.20 -5.30 12.89
N ASP A 27 -5.87 -5.29 12.89
CA ASP A 27 -5.06 -4.28 12.22
C ASP A 27 -3.86 -4.93 11.52
N LEU A 28 -3.16 -4.16 10.67
CA LEU A 28 -1.96 -4.56 9.95
C LEU A 28 -0.84 -3.53 10.07
N GLU A 29 0.39 -4.03 10.12
CA GLU A 29 1.56 -3.19 9.80
C GLU A 29 2.12 -3.58 8.44
N GLY A 30 2.47 -2.58 7.62
CA GLY A 30 2.84 -2.78 6.22
C GLY A 30 4.10 -2.04 5.77
N GLU A 31 4.74 -2.59 4.73
CA GLU A 31 5.73 -1.94 3.89
C GLU A 31 5.05 -1.40 2.62
N TYR A 32 5.32 -0.15 2.26
CA TYR A 32 4.70 0.58 1.15
C TYR A 32 5.76 1.26 0.26
N ASN A 33 6.82 0.53 -0.09
CA ASN A 33 8.00 1.07 -0.80
C ASN A 33 8.68 2.23 -0.05
N LEU A 34 8.82 2.14 1.27
CA LEU A 34 9.52 3.08 2.14
C LEU A 34 10.94 2.59 2.46
N HIS A 35 11.12 1.32 2.85
CA HIS A 35 12.42 0.75 3.21
C HIS A 35 12.92 -0.28 2.20
N GLU A 36 12.03 -1.11 1.68
CA GLU A 36 12.29 -2.16 0.71
C GLU A 36 11.42 -2.05 -0.55
N TYR A 37 11.75 -2.81 -1.61
CA TYR A 37 10.90 -2.88 -2.80
C TYR A 37 9.63 -3.69 -2.53
N GLY A 38 8.53 -3.23 -3.11
CA GLY A 38 7.23 -3.89 -3.07
C GLY A 38 6.40 -3.51 -1.85
N GLU A 39 5.13 -3.86 -1.91
CA GLU A 39 4.21 -3.71 -0.79
C GLU A 39 4.07 -5.05 -0.07
N LYS A 40 4.16 -5.04 1.26
CA LYS A 40 4.15 -6.26 2.07
C LYS A 40 3.31 -6.03 3.32
N VAL A 41 2.49 -7.01 3.70
CA VAL A 41 1.98 -7.10 5.07
C VAL A 41 3.13 -7.66 5.90
N CYS A 42 3.45 -6.99 7.00
CA CYS A 42 4.61 -7.28 7.83
C CYS A 42 4.23 -7.80 9.22
N LEU A 43 3.04 -7.47 9.71
CA LEU A 43 2.48 -8.00 10.96
C LEU A 43 0.96 -7.90 10.86
N VAL A 44 0.26 -8.92 11.36
CA VAL A 44 -1.19 -8.88 11.58
C VAL A 44 -1.42 -8.93 13.08
N GLN A 45 -2.26 -8.03 13.59
CA GLN A 45 -2.67 -8.02 14.99
C GLN A 45 -4.15 -8.40 15.08
N ILE A 46 -4.49 -9.28 16.01
CA ILE A 46 -5.85 -9.74 16.24
C ILE A 46 -6.16 -9.65 17.73
N TYR A 47 -7.37 -9.20 18.04
CA TYR A 47 -7.92 -9.28 19.39
C TYR A 47 -9.35 -9.84 19.31
N ASP A 48 -9.61 -10.93 20.01
CA ASP A 48 -10.93 -11.59 20.03
C ASP A 48 -11.85 -11.10 21.18
N GLY A 49 -11.33 -10.21 22.03
CA GLY A 49 -12.01 -9.71 23.22
C GLY A 49 -11.46 -10.29 24.52
N LYS A 50 -10.56 -11.27 24.44
CA LYS A 50 -9.89 -11.91 25.58
C LYS A 50 -8.39 -12.07 25.35
N THR A 51 -8.02 -12.60 24.20
CA THR A 51 -6.65 -12.96 23.83
C THR A 51 -6.17 -12.11 22.66
N PHE A 52 -4.92 -11.65 22.77
CA PHE A 52 -4.21 -11.03 21.65
C PHE A 52 -3.48 -12.09 20.86
N PHE A 53 -3.57 -12.01 19.54
CA PHE A 53 -2.79 -12.83 18.63
C PHE A 53 -1.99 -11.94 17.70
N ILE A 54 -0.78 -12.40 17.36
CA ILE A 54 -0.01 -11.84 16.26
C ILE A 54 0.28 -12.92 15.23
N LEU A 55 0.36 -12.50 13.98
CA LEU A 55 0.79 -13.34 12.88
C LEU A 55 1.87 -12.63 12.08
N ASP A 56 2.99 -13.31 11.86
CA ASP A 56 4.09 -12.87 11.01
C ASP A 56 3.92 -13.42 9.58
N PRO A 57 3.54 -12.59 8.58
CA PRO A 57 3.33 -13.05 7.21
C PRO A 57 4.59 -13.54 6.51
N PHE A 58 5.78 -13.34 7.10
CA PHE A 58 7.04 -13.88 6.56
C PHE A 58 7.31 -15.31 7.05
N LYS A 59 6.60 -15.76 8.09
CA LYS A 59 6.69 -17.14 8.61
C LYS A 59 5.48 -17.98 8.22
N VAL A 60 4.30 -17.35 8.13
CA VAL A 60 3.05 -18.02 7.78
C VAL A 60 2.82 -17.94 6.27
N PRO A 61 2.53 -19.06 5.59
CA PRO A 61 2.27 -19.05 4.15
C PRO A 61 0.98 -18.29 3.83
N ARG A 62 0.83 -17.85 2.56
CA ARG A 62 -0.30 -17.03 2.09
C ARG A 62 -1.66 -17.64 2.45
N GLU A 63 -1.78 -18.96 2.44
CA GLU A 63 -3.00 -19.69 2.78
C GLU A 63 -3.48 -19.39 4.21
N GLY A 64 -2.56 -19.17 5.14
CA GLY A 64 -2.91 -18.75 6.51
C GLY A 64 -3.53 -17.35 6.54
N LEU A 65 -3.00 -16.41 5.75
CA LEU A 65 -3.60 -15.08 5.60
C LEU A 65 -4.99 -15.18 4.97
N VAL A 66 -5.15 -16.02 3.94
CA VAL A 66 -6.44 -16.23 3.25
C VAL A 66 -7.52 -16.73 4.21
N LEU A 67 -7.19 -17.62 5.15
CA LEU A 67 -8.12 -18.10 6.18
C LEU A 67 -8.70 -16.96 7.05
N ILE A 68 -7.94 -15.89 7.26
CA ILE A 68 -8.36 -14.73 8.05
C ILE A 68 -9.10 -13.73 7.15
N PHE A 69 -8.45 -13.27 6.08
CA PHE A 69 -8.93 -12.13 5.30
C PHE A 69 -10.08 -12.51 4.36
N GLU A 70 -9.98 -13.62 3.63
CA GLU A 70 -10.98 -13.98 2.62
C GLU A 70 -12.17 -14.78 3.18
N ASN A 71 -12.18 -15.06 4.48
CA ASN A 71 -13.28 -15.75 5.15
C ASN A 71 -14.48 -14.81 5.35
N PRO A 72 -15.62 -15.05 4.67
CA PRO A 72 -16.80 -14.19 4.79
C PRO A 72 -17.58 -14.42 6.09
N ARG A 73 -17.29 -15.51 6.84
CA ARG A 73 -17.96 -15.82 8.11
C ARG A 73 -17.29 -15.19 9.32
N LEU A 74 -16.11 -14.59 9.13
CA LEU A 74 -15.35 -13.89 10.17
C LEU A 74 -15.46 -12.37 9.95
N LEU A 75 -16.09 -11.65 10.87
CA LEU A 75 -16.21 -10.20 10.84
C LEU A 75 -14.94 -9.55 11.41
N LYS A 76 -14.28 -8.71 10.62
CA LYS A 76 -13.06 -7.98 10.99
C LYS A 76 -13.44 -6.55 11.31
N VAL A 77 -13.44 -6.21 12.60
CA VAL A 77 -13.58 -4.84 13.09
C VAL A 77 -12.22 -4.16 12.94
N MET A 78 -12.16 -3.16 12.06
CA MET A 78 -10.93 -2.46 11.71
C MET A 78 -11.11 -0.96 11.88
N TYR A 79 -10.03 -0.20 11.81
CA TYR A 79 -10.08 1.27 11.87
C TYR A 79 -9.27 1.90 10.73
N GLY A 80 -9.96 2.46 9.73
CA GLY A 80 -9.31 3.10 8.59
C GLY A 80 -8.69 2.10 7.61
N ALA A 81 -9.43 1.05 7.26
CA ALA A 81 -8.94 -0.16 6.58
C ALA A 81 -8.46 0.06 5.13
N SER A 82 -8.68 1.23 4.53
CA SER A 82 -8.41 1.45 3.09
C SER A 82 -6.95 1.19 2.69
N SER A 83 -5.96 1.51 3.54
CA SER A 83 -4.55 1.20 3.28
C SER A 83 -4.27 -0.29 3.35
N ASP A 84 -4.93 -0.98 4.27
CA ASP A 84 -4.75 -2.39 4.61
C ASP A 84 -5.27 -3.27 3.48
N LEU A 85 -6.48 -2.95 3.01
CA LEU A 85 -7.08 -3.57 1.82
C LEU A 85 -6.22 -3.37 0.58
N SER A 86 -5.58 -2.19 0.48
CA SER A 86 -4.69 -1.90 -0.64
C SER A 86 -3.40 -2.73 -0.61
N VAL A 87 -2.76 -2.90 0.55
CA VAL A 87 -1.55 -3.76 0.65
C VAL A 87 -1.88 -5.24 0.53
N LEU A 88 -3.04 -5.69 1.04
CA LEU A 88 -3.51 -7.07 0.84
C LEU A 88 -3.71 -7.38 -0.64
N LYS A 89 -4.39 -6.50 -1.39
CA LYS A 89 -4.64 -6.70 -2.81
C LYS A 89 -3.35 -6.62 -3.63
N ASN A 90 -2.55 -5.58 -3.46
CA ASN A 90 -1.39 -5.32 -4.32
C ASN A 90 -0.13 -6.09 -3.93
N GLY A 91 0.06 -6.38 -2.65
CA GLY A 91 1.21 -7.13 -2.15
C GLY A 91 0.99 -8.64 -2.13
N HIS A 92 -0.26 -9.10 -1.95
CA HIS A 92 -0.56 -10.51 -1.68
C HIS A 92 -1.67 -11.09 -2.57
N ASN A 93 -2.30 -10.28 -3.42
CA ASN A 93 -3.50 -10.65 -4.17
C ASN A 93 -4.57 -11.28 -3.27
N ILE A 94 -4.81 -10.69 -2.11
CA ILE A 94 -5.82 -11.13 -1.13
C ILE A 94 -6.99 -10.14 -1.16
N GLU A 95 -8.21 -10.68 -1.20
CA GLU A 95 -9.45 -9.89 -1.13
C GLU A 95 -10.12 -10.07 0.23
N CYS A 96 -9.94 -9.09 1.12
CA CYS A 96 -10.53 -9.15 2.45
C CYS A 96 -12.05 -8.98 2.39
N LYS A 97 -12.78 -9.86 3.07
CA LYS A 97 -14.25 -9.91 3.12
C LYS A 97 -14.76 -9.59 4.52
N SER A 98 -16.03 -9.25 4.67
CA SER A 98 -16.67 -9.10 5.99
C SER A 98 -15.90 -8.17 6.92
N ILE A 99 -15.77 -6.92 6.48
CA ILE A 99 -15.07 -5.86 7.22
C ILE A 99 -16.11 -4.92 7.81
N LEU A 100 -15.84 -4.47 9.04
CA LEU A 100 -16.51 -3.34 9.66
C LEU A 100 -15.44 -2.30 10.01
N ASP A 101 -15.24 -1.33 9.12
CA ASP A 101 -14.40 -0.17 9.36
C ASP A 101 -15.18 0.85 10.22
N LEU A 102 -14.61 1.22 11.36
CA LEU A 102 -15.20 2.17 12.31
C LEU A 102 -15.02 3.64 11.90
N GLN A 103 -14.00 3.96 11.08
CA GLN A 103 -13.65 5.34 10.74
C GLN A 103 -14.77 6.09 9.99
N PRO A 104 -15.49 5.49 9.01
CA PRO A 104 -16.63 6.14 8.38
C PRO A 104 -17.72 6.54 9.37
N GLY A 105 -17.97 5.74 10.41
CA GLY A 105 -18.96 6.04 11.44
C GLY A 105 -18.65 7.35 12.17
N LEU A 106 -17.38 7.59 12.51
CA LEU A 106 -16.96 8.83 13.16
C LEU A 106 -17.08 10.05 12.26
N LYS A 107 -16.86 9.88 10.95
CA LYS A 107 -17.09 10.95 9.98
C LYS A 107 -18.58 11.33 9.92
N LEU A 108 -19.48 10.34 9.94
CA LEU A 108 -20.93 10.56 9.99
C LEU A 108 -21.35 11.26 11.28
N LEU A 109 -20.72 10.91 12.41
CA LEU A 109 -20.92 11.54 13.71
C LEU A 109 -20.25 12.94 13.83
N GLY A 110 -19.66 13.46 12.75
CA GLY A 110 -19.13 14.83 12.69
C GLY A 110 -17.72 15.02 13.28
N HIS A 111 -16.98 13.95 13.57
CA HIS A 111 -15.61 14.07 14.05
C HIS A 111 -14.68 14.61 12.96
N ARG A 112 -13.89 15.64 13.30
CA ARG A 112 -12.91 16.25 12.37
C ARG A 112 -11.55 15.56 12.36
N LYS A 113 -11.09 15.09 13.53
CA LYS A 113 -9.84 14.34 13.67
C LYS A 113 -10.17 12.86 13.72
N LEU A 114 -9.69 12.11 12.73
CA LEU A 114 -10.01 10.69 12.54
C LEU A 114 -8.81 9.77 12.80
N ASN A 115 -7.73 10.26 13.40
CA ASN A 115 -6.64 9.38 13.84
C ASN A 115 -7.11 8.55 15.05
N LEU A 116 -6.78 7.25 15.06
CA LEU A 116 -7.23 6.31 16.09
C LEU A 116 -6.92 6.78 17.51
N HIS A 117 -5.67 7.17 17.80
CA HIS A 117 -5.28 7.61 19.14
C HIS A 117 -6.07 8.85 19.60
N ALA A 118 -6.28 9.81 18.69
CA ALA A 118 -7.06 11.01 18.99
C ALA A 118 -8.53 10.68 19.30
N ILE A 119 -9.08 9.69 18.60
CA ILE A 119 -10.44 9.20 18.82
C ILE A 119 -10.56 8.41 20.11
N LEU A 120 -9.64 7.51 20.41
CA LEU A 120 -9.64 6.77 21.67
C LEU A 120 -9.61 7.71 22.88
N TYR A 121 -8.80 8.78 22.80
CA TYR A 121 -8.81 9.81 23.84
C TYR A 121 -10.15 10.56 23.89
N ALA A 122 -10.66 11.04 22.76
CA ALA A 122 -11.88 11.84 22.73
C ALA A 122 -13.15 11.05 23.12
N CYS A 123 -13.21 9.78 22.76
CA CYS A 123 -14.40 8.94 22.91
C CYS A 123 -14.37 8.08 24.18
N LEU A 124 -13.19 7.62 24.61
CA LEU A 124 -13.03 6.66 25.70
C LEU A 124 -12.14 7.20 26.84
N GLY A 125 -11.53 8.39 26.69
CA GLY A 125 -10.56 8.92 27.66
C GLY A 125 -9.25 8.13 27.69
N ILE A 126 -8.99 7.30 26.68
CA ILE A 126 -7.82 6.43 26.63
C ILE A 126 -6.68 7.16 25.92
N GLU A 127 -5.59 7.39 26.64
CA GLU A 127 -4.35 7.89 26.08
C GLU A 127 -3.41 6.73 25.76
N LEU A 128 -3.18 6.48 24.47
CA LEU A 128 -2.13 5.58 24.02
C LEU A 128 -0.80 6.32 24.01
N GLU A 129 0.25 5.70 24.55
CA GLU A 129 1.61 6.23 24.46
C GLU A 129 1.97 6.48 22.99
N GLN A 130 2.14 7.75 22.61
CA GLN A 130 2.53 8.11 21.26
C GLN A 130 4.00 7.76 21.02
N LYS A 131 4.25 6.52 20.61
CA LYS A 131 5.58 6.10 20.17
C LYS A 131 5.77 6.52 18.72
N LYS A 132 5.94 7.84 18.48
CA LYS A 132 6.24 8.41 17.13
C LYS A 132 7.38 7.68 16.42
N LYS A 133 8.32 7.08 17.18
CA LYS A 133 9.39 6.21 16.68
C LYS A 133 8.88 5.05 15.82
N PHE A 134 7.64 4.59 16.01
CA PHE A 134 7.08 3.45 15.30
C PHE A 134 6.30 3.77 14.02
N GLN A 135 5.87 5.02 13.82
CA GLN A 135 5.13 5.43 12.61
C GLN A 135 5.92 5.27 11.30
N LYS A 136 7.25 5.26 11.36
CA LYS A 136 8.15 4.98 10.22
C LYS A 136 9.06 3.80 10.50
N TYR A 137 8.67 2.93 11.44
CA TYR A 137 9.43 1.75 11.77
C TYR A 137 9.61 0.87 10.53
N ASN A 138 10.74 0.18 10.47
CA ASN A 138 10.92 -0.83 9.42
C ASN A 138 10.37 -2.17 9.90
N TRP A 139 9.08 -2.39 9.61
CA TRP A 139 8.36 -3.61 9.95
C TRP A 139 8.84 -4.85 9.19
N THR A 140 9.71 -4.73 8.19
CA THR A 140 10.30 -5.89 7.50
C THR A 140 11.40 -6.57 8.34
N LYS A 141 11.98 -5.86 9.31
CA LYS A 141 13.10 -6.38 10.11
C LYS A 141 12.65 -7.49 11.06
N ARG A 142 13.53 -8.48 11.24
CA ARG A 142 13.35 -9.58 12.19
C ARG A 142 14.58 -9.72 13.11
N PRO A 143 14.39 -10.07 14.40
CA PRO A 143 13.09 -10.15 15.09
C PRO A 143 12.42 -8.76 15.21
N ILE A 144 11.08 -8.73 15.30
CA ILE A 144 10.36 -7.47 15.56
C ILE A 144 10.65 -7.06 17.00
N ASN A 145 10.94 -5.78 17.24
CA ASN A 145 11.18 -5.26 18.58
C ASN A 145 9.92 -5.40 19.45
N ALA A 146 10.07 -5.84 20.70
CA ALA A 146 8.95 -6.06 21.61
C ALA A 146 8.10 -4.80 21.85
N ASP A 147 8.72 -3.63 22.00
CA ASP A 147 7.99 -2.35 22.13
C ASP A 147 7.14 -2.04 20.90
N ALA A 148 7.58 -2.49 19.71
CA ALA A 148 6.84 -2.29 18.46
C ALA A 148 5.63 -3.22 18.41
N ILE A 149 5.78 -4.48 18.86
CA ILE A 149 4.64 -5.40 18.99
C ILE A 149 3.62 -4.83 19.98
N ASP A 150 4.06 -4.34 21.14
CA ASP A 150 3.18 -3.70 22.12
C ASP A 150 2.47 -2.46 21.57
N TYR A 151 3.16 -1.68 20.75
CA TYR A 151 2.55 -0.56 20.04
C TYR A 151 1.43 -1.04 19.10
N ALA A 152 1.71 -2.01 18.22
CA ALA A 152 0.74 -2.50 17.24
C ALA A 152 -0.46 -3.21 17.88
N LEU A 153 -0.26 -3.94 18.98
CA LEU A 153 -1.37 -4.53 19.74
C LEU A 153 -2.28 -3.46 20.37
N GLY A 154 -1.75 -2.26 20.62
CA GLY A 154 -2.52 -1.12 21.09
C GLY A 154 -3.60 -0.66 20.10
N ASP A 155 -3.36 -0.86 18.80
CA ASP A 155 -4.28 -0.43 17.73
C ASP A 155 -5.53 -1.31 17.64
N VAL A 156 -5.49 -2.56 18.11
CA VAL A 156 -6.66 -3.47 18.16
C VAL A 156 -7.35 -3.54 19.52
N LYS A 157 -6.62 -3.25 20.60
CA LYS A 157 -7.06 -3.47 21.99
C LYS A 157 -8.42 -2.86 22.32
N TYR A 158 -8.69 -1.65 21.82
CA TYR A 158 -9.87 -0.87 22.21
C TYR A 158 -10.94 -0.79 21.11
N LEU A 159 -10.77 -1.51 20.00
CA LEU A 159 -11.70 -1.42 18.88
C LEU A 159 -13.08 -2.01 19.19
N PHE A 160 -13.20 -3.00 20.08
CA PHE A 160 -14.51 -3.49 20.51
C PHE A 160 -15.30 -2.46 21.33
N ASP A 161 -14.63 -1.77 22.24
CA ASP A 161 -15.25 -0.71 23.05
C ASP A 161 -15.64 0.47 22.17
N LEU A 162 -14.73 0.88 21.28
CA LEU A 162 -14.98 1.94 20.31
C LEU A 162 -16.15 1.59 19.37
N LYS A 163 -16.21 0.35 18.85
CA LYS A 163 -17.33 -0.15 18.05
C LYS A 163 -18.65 0.00 18.82
N ARG A 164 -18.71 -0.44 20.08
CA ARG A 164 -19.94 -0.38 20.88
C ARG A 164 -20.44 1.06 21.03
N LEU A 165 -19.52 1.99 21.32
CA LEU A 165 -19.84 3.41 21.44
C LEU A 165 -20.35 3.98 20.11
N ILE A 166 -19.62 3.77 19.01
CA ILE A 166 -19.96 4.28 17.69
C ILE A 166 -21.33 3.75 17.24
N MET A 167 -21.56 2.44 17.37
CA MET A 167 -22.83 1.82 16.98
C MET A 167 -24.01 2.41 17.74
N ARG A 168 -23.86 2.65 19.05
CA ARG A 168 -24.90 3.30 19.86
C ARG A 168 -25.16 4.73 19.39
N GLN A 169 -24.12 5.54 19.19
CA GLN A 169 -24.27 6.92 18.75
C GLN A 169 -24.89 7.04 17.35
N LEU A 170 -24.51 6.14 16.43
CA LEU A 170 -25.13 6.05 15.11
C LEU A 170 -26.60 5.66 15.22
N GLN A 171 -26.96 4.75 16.13
CA GLN A 171 -28.35 4.36 16.37
C GLN A 171 -29.18 5.56 16.86
N ASP A 172 -28.66 6.26 17.87
CA ASP A 172 -29.33 7.40 18.50
C ASP A 172 -29.57 8.56 17.52
N GLN A 173 -28.72 8.69 16.49
CA GLN A 173 -28.85 9.69 15.42
C GLN A 173 -29.51 9.17 14.14
N GLY A 174 -29.93 7.91 14.07
CA GLY A 174 -30.54 7.32 12.87
C GLY A 174 -29.59 7.16 11.68
N LEU A 175 -28.28 7.02 11.93
CA LEU A 175 -27.22 6.97 10.91
C LEU A 175 -26.69 5.55 10.61
N ILE A 176 -27.27 4.50 11.21
CA ILE A 176 -26.80 3.11 11.06
C ILE A 176 -26.81 2.66 9.59
N GLU A 177 -27.88 2.94 8.85
CA GLU A 177 -27.99 2.51 7.44
C GLU A 177 -26.91 3.16 6.57
N GLN A 178 -26.68 4.46 6.77
CA GLN A 178 -25.61 5.19 6.08
C GLN A 178 -24.23 4.61 6.42
N PHE A 179 -24.00 4.25 7.68
CA PHE A 179 -22.75 3.63 8.11
C PHE A 179 -22.50 2.26 7.45
N PHE A 180 -23.53 1.44 7.31
CA PHE A 180 -23.42 0.17 6.59
C PHE A 180 -23.23 0.37 5.09
N LEU A 181 -23.85 1.38 4.48
CA LEU A 181 -23.62 1.74 3.09
C LEU A 181 -22.14 2.13 2.84
N GLU A 182 -21.56 2.98 3.69
CA GLU A 182 -20.13 3.35 3.59
C GLU A 182 -19.21 2.13 3.70
N ASN A 183 -19.54 1.20 4.60
CA ASN A 183 -18.82 -0.07 4.73
C ASN A 183 -18.98 -1.00 3.52
N LEU A 184 -20.16 -1.02 2.89
CA LEU A 184 -20.40 -1.79 1.68
C LEU A 184 -19.61 -1.21 0.50
N ILE A 185 -19.60 0.11 0.33
CA ILE A 185 -18.79 0.81 -0.68
C ILE A 185 -17.31 0.50 -0.48
N LEU A 186 -16.83 0.56 0.76
CA LEU A 186 -15.44 0.26 1.11
C LEU A 186 -15.06 -1.18 0.73
N GLN A 187 -15.95 -2.15 0.94
CA GLN A 187 -15.74 -3.57 0.62
C GLN A 187 -15.83 -3.88 -0.89
N GLN A 188 -16.65 -3.13 -1.64
CA GLN A 188 -16.81 -3.33 -3.09
C GLN A 188 -15.79 -2.58 -3.94
N LYS A 189 -15.02 -1.66 -3.33
CA LYS A 189 -14.03 -0.86 -4.03
C LYS A 189 -12.90 -1.73 -4.58
N ASP A 190 -12.51 -1.48 -5.83
CA ASP A 190 -11.29 -2.06 -6.40
C ASP A 190 -10.04 -1.36 -5.83
N TYR A 191 -9.22 -2.13 -5.12
CA TYR A 191 -7.97 -1.67 -4.52
C TYR A 191 -6.75 -1.95 -5.39
N THR A 192 -6.92 -2.50 -6.59
CA THR A 192 -5.84 -2.76 -7.54
C THR A 192 -5.16 -1.46 -7.95
N ARG A 193 -3.83 -1.46 -7.92
CA ARG A 193 -2.99 -0.31 -8.26
C ARG A 193 -1.95 -0.69 -9.28
N GLU A 194 -1.91 0.07 -10.36
CA GLU A 194 -0.82 0.02 -11.33
C GLU A 194 0.48 0.57 -10.71
N PRO A 195 1.63 -0.12 -10.87
CA PRO A 195 2.92 0.42 -10.45
C PRO A 195 3.15 1.81 -11.05
N GLY A 196 3.44 2.81 -10.22
CA GLY A 196 3.65 4.19 -10.68
C GLY A 196 2.38 4.99 -10.99
N GLN A 197 1.18 4.47 -10.69
CA GLN A 197 -0.10 5.17 -10.92
C GLN A 197 -0.09 6.62 -10.38
N ARG A 198 0.48 6.84 -9.18
CA ARG A 198 0.59 8.18 -8.58
C ARG A 198 1.38 9.17 -9.45
N LEU A 199 2.46 8.70 -10.11
CA LEU A 199 3.28 9.53 -11.00
C LEU A 199 2.52 9.88 -12.28
N ARG A 200 1.78 8.91 -12.84
CA ARG A 200 0.95 9.12 -14.03
C ARG A 200 -0.23 10.07 -13.78
N LYS A 201 -0.66 10.20 -12.52
CA LYS A 201 -1.70 11.16 -12.11
C LYS A 201 -1.19 12.61 -11.93
N THR A 202 0.11 12.87 -12.03
CA THR A 202 0.66 14.22 -11.85
C THR A 202 0.33 15.13 -13.04
N ARG A 203 0.11 16.43 -12.80
CA ARG A 203 -0.08 17.42 -13.87
C ARG A 203 1.06 17.39 -14.89
N ARG A 204 2.28 17.19 -14.41
CA ARG A 204 3.48 17.11 -15.26
C ARG A 204 3.40 15.96 -16.27
N PHE A 205 3.06 14.75 -15.82
CA PHE A 205 2.90 13.60 -16.73
C PHE A 205 1.76 13.80 -17.73
N HIS A 206 0.65 14.42 -17.31
CA HIS A 206 -0.47 14.71 -18.22
C HIS A 206 -0.06 15.62 -19.38
N ASN A 207 0.80 16.60 -19.11
CA ASN A 207 1.30 17.56 -20.08
C ASN A 207 2.41 17.00 -21.00
N PHE A 208 2.89 15.77 -20.78
CA PHE A 208 3.85 15.14 -21.67
C PHE A 208 3.24 14.85 -23.04
N SER A 209 4.00 15.17 -24.08
CA SER A 209 3.82 14.65 -25.43
C SER A 209 3.91 13.12 -25.44
N HIS A 210 3.45 12.51 -26.54
CA HIS A 210 3.53 11.05 -26.69
C HIS A 210 4.96 10.52 -26.48
N THR A 211 5.96 11.18 -27.08
CA THR A 211 7.37 10.78 -26.95
C THR A 211 7.92 10.92 -25.53
N GLU A 212 7.45 11.91 -24.76
CA GLU A 212 7.84 12.08 -23.36
C GLU A 212 7.21 11.00 -22.47
N LYS A 213 5.98 10.57 -22.78
CA LYS A 213 5.34 9.43 -22.10
C LYS A 213 6.06 8.12 -22.41
N GLU A 214 6.43 7.87 -23.66
CA GLU A 214 7.25 6.69 -24.02
C GLU A 214 8.60 6.68 -23.27
N ARG A 215 9.27 7.83 -23.17
CA ARG A 215 10.49 7.95 -22.36
C ARG A 215 10.23 7.66 -20.90
N PHE A 216 9.17 8.23 -20.33
CA PHE A 216 8.78 7.96 -18.95
C PHE A 216 8.59 6.46 -18.72
N GLU A 217 7.82 5.78 -19.57
CA GLU A 217 7.54 4.35 -19.42
C GLU A 217 8.81 3.49 -19.49
N GLY A 218 9.70 3.78 -20.45
CA GLY A 218 10.95 3.02 -20.57
C GLY A 218 11.90 3.24 -19.40
N ILE A 219 12.06 4.48 -18.93
CA ILE A 219 12.91 4.77 -17.76
C ILE A 219 12.28 4.21 -16.48
N PHE A 220 10.96 4.31 -16.34
CA PHE A 220 10.20 3.73 -15.24
C PHE A 220 10.39 2.22 -15.18
N ALA A 221 10.27 1.52 -16.31
CA ALA A 221 10.47 0.08 -16.38
C ALA A 221 11.91 -0.34 -15.99
N ILE A 222 12.92 0.39 -16.47
CA ILE A 222 14.32 0.16 -16.06
C ILE A 222 14.45 0.36 -14.55
N ARG A 223 13.94 1.48 -14.00
CA ARG A 223 13.99 1.79 -12.57
C ARG A 223 13.34 0.69 -11.72
N GLU A 224 12.14 0.24 -12.09
CA GLU A 224 11.42 -0.81 -11.38
C GLU A 224 12.18 -2.13 -11.34
N ARG A 225 12.79 -2.53 -12.47
CA ARG A 225 13.55 -3.78 -12.54
C ARG A 225 14.76 -3.78 -11.61
N TYR A 226 15.55 -2.70 -11.60
CA TYR A 226 16.70 -2.59 -10.70
C TYR A 226 16.27 -2.44 -9.24
N ALA A 227 15.22 -1.66 -8.97
CA ALA A 227 14.66 -1.50 -7.63
C ALA A 227 14.25 -2.85 -7.03
N ARG A 228 13.58 -3.69 -7.84
CA ARG A 228 13.22 -5.06 -7.46
C ARG A 228 14.43 -5.95 -7.23
N GLN A 229 15.41 -5.95 -8.14
CA GLN A 229 16.63 -6.75 -8.01
C GLN A 229 17.44 -6.40 -6.75
N LEU A 230 17.46 -5.12 -6.39
CA LEU A 230 18.19 -4.62 -5.22
C LEU A 230 17.36 -4.63 -3.94
N ASN A 231 16.08 -5.03 -4.02
CA ASN A 231 15.09 -4.88 -2.95
C ASN A 231 15.09 -3.45 -2.33
N LEU A 232 15.18 -2.42 -3.17
CA LEU A 232 15.20 -1.02 -2.76
C LEU A 232 13.94 -0.28 -3.23
N PRO A 233 13.44 0.69 -2.44
CA PRO A 233 12.40 1.59 -2.88
C PRO A 233 12.77 2.27 -4.21
N PRO A 234 11.88 2.29 -5.23
CA PRO A 234 12.21 2.84 -6.54
C PRO A 234 12.71 4.28 -6.51
N HIS A 235 12.11 5.10 -5.65
CA HIS A 235 12.46 6.51 -5.51
C HIS A 235 13.85 6.74 -4.86
N ARG A 236 14.38 5.75 -4.13
CA ARG A 236 15.76 5.82 -3.60
C ARG A 236 16.79 5.51 -4.67
N LEU A 237 16.43 4.71 -5.69
CA LEU A 237 17.29 4.43 -6.83
C LEU A 237 17.37 5.64 -7.76
N LEU A 238 16.21 6.14 -8.19
CA LEU A 238 16.05 7.33 -9.02
C LEU A 238 14.81 8.09 -8.55
N GLY A 239 15.02 9.36 -8.15
CA GLY A 239 13.98 10.22 -7.61
C GLY A 239 12.76 10.33 -8.52
N ASN A 240 11.58 10.46 -7.93
CA ASN A 240 10.34 10.62 -8.69
C ASN A 240 10.35 11.89 -9.53
N GLN A 241 10.92 12.95 -8.98
CA GLN A 241 11.08 14.22 -9.67
C GLN A 241 12.09 14.10 -10.81
N ASP A 242 13.27 13.51 -10.54
CA ASP A 242 14.30 13.25 -11.56
C ASP A 242 13.75 12.43 -12.72
N LEU A 243 12.96 11.38 -12.45
CA LEU A 243 12.30 10.57 -13.47
C LEU A 243 11.41 11.43 -14.39
N LEU A 244 10.59 12.31 -13.81
CA LEU A 244 9.75 13.22 -14.60
C LEU A 244 10.60 14.25 -15.37
N ASP A 245 11.67 14.76 -14.75
CA ASP A 245 12.60 15.72 -15.35
C ASP A 245 13.31 15.16 -16.58
N ILE A 246 13.94 14.00 -16.47
CA ILE A 246 14.65 13.36 -17.60
C ILE A 246 13.71 12.83 -18.69
N SER A 247 12.45 12.54 -18.34
CA SER A 247 11.45 12.15 -19.34
C SER A 247 11.08 13.33 -20.24
N GLY A 248 10.91 14.52 -19.66
CA GLY A 248 10.70 15.77 -20.41
C GLY A 248 11.95 16.27 -21.12
N SER A 249 13.09 16.22 -20.44
CA SER A 249 14.36 16.77 -20.92
C SER A 249 15.52 15.78 -20.68
N PRO A 250 15.81 14.88 -21.64
CA PRO A 250 16.85 13.85 -21.49
C PRO A 250 18.25 14.36 -21.17
N ILE A 251 18.56 15.61 -21.52
CA ILE A 251 19.86 16.24 -21.24
C ILE A 251 20.12 16.39 -19.73
N LEU A 252 19.05 16.49 -18.93
CA LEU A 252 19.15 16.58 -17.47
C LEU A 252 19.72 15.31 -16.83
N PHE A 253 19.73 14.17 -17.53
CA PHE A 253 20.26 12.93 -17.00
C PHE A 253 21.75 13.00 -16.63
N ALA A 254 22.51 13.92 -17.23
CA ALA A 254 23.91 14.17 -16.88
C ALA A 254 24.08 14.59 -15.40
N GLN A 255 23.09 15.31 -14.85
CA GLN A 255 23.12 15.89 -13.51
C GLN A 255 22.44 15.02 -12.45
N VAL A 256 21.69 13.99 -12.87
CA VAL A 256 20.95 13.12 -11.95
C VAL A 256 21.92 12.29 -11.12
N GLU A 257 21.83 12.42 -9.79
CA GLU A 257 22.48 11.50 -8.86
C GLU A 257 21.66 10.21 -8.72
N VAL A 258 22.34 9.07 -8.80
CA VAL A 258 21.76 7.76 -8.49
C VAL A 258 22.22 7.37 -7.08
N SER A 259 21.37 6.66 -6.34
CA SER A 259 21.60 6.25 -4.95
C SER A 259 23.07 5.93 -4.63
N LYS A 260 23.64 6.62 -3.64
CA LYS A 260 25.03 6.37 -3.20
C LYS A 260 25.20 5.08 -2.40
N GLY A 261 24.09 4.51 -1.90
CA GLY A 261 24.07 3.29 -1.10
C GLY A 261 24.11 1.97 -1.89
N ILE A 262 24.16 2.00 -3.22
CA ILE A 262 24.28 0.80 -4.06
C ILE A 262 25.71 0.60 -4.55
N ARG A 263 26.11 -0.66 -4.77
CA ARG A 263 27.42 -1.01 -5.32
C ARG A 263 27.70 -0.25 -6.62
N ARG A 264 28.96 0.15 -6.81
CA ARG A 264 29.39 1.00 -7.93
C ARG A 264 29.12 0.37 -9.29
N ASP A 265 29.43 -0.91 -9.44
CA ASP A 265 29.21 -1.68 -10.67
C ASP A 265 27.73 -1.71 -11.09
N VAL A 266 26.81 -1.93 -10.13
CA VAL A 266 25.37 -1.89 -10.40
C VAL A 266 24.90 -0.49 -10.77
N ARG A 267 25.41 0.53 -10.09
CA ARG A 267 25.11 1.94 -10.40
C ARG A 267 25.54 2.30 -11.82
N ASP A 268 26.73 1.88 -12.22
CA ASP A 268 27.29 2.14 -13.54
C ASP A 268 26.50 1.41 -14.63
N ALA A 269 26.09 0.15 -14.35
CA ALA A 269 25.21 -0.61 -15.24
C ALA A 269 23.84 0.08 -15.43
N PHE A 270 23.19 0.48 -14.33
CA PHE A 270 21.91 1.20 -14.35
C PHE A 270 22.01 2.51 -15.16
N ARG A 271 23.05 3.32 -14.89
CA ARG A 271 23.26 4.59 -15.61
C ARG A 271 23.53 4.38 -17.11
N ARG A 272 24.33 3.37 -17.45
CA ARG A 272 24.62 3.01 -18.84
C ARG A 272 23.36 2.61 -19.57
N GLU A 273 22.48 1.81 -18.94
CA GLU A 273 21.25 1.36 -19.57
C GLU A 273 20.26 2.50 -19.84
N ILE A 274 20.05 3.41 -18.88
CA ILE A 274 19.24 4.61 -19.12
C ILE A 274 19.83 5.45 -20.26
N ARG A 275 21.15 5.60 -20.32
CA ARG A 275 21.82 6.35 -21.40
C ARG A 275 21.58 5.72 -22.77
N VAL A 276 21.74 4.40 -22.89
CA VAL A 276 21.48 3.67 -24.13
C VAL A 276 20.01 3.81 -24.54
N PHE A 277 19.08 3.66 -23.58
CA PHE A 277 17.66 3.86 -23.82
C PHE A 277 17.35 5.27 -24.37
N LEU A 278 17.85 6.32 -23.71
CA LEU A 278 17.65 7.70 -24.13
C LEU A 278 18.24 7.99 -25.52
N GLN A 279 19.43 7.45 -25.83
CA GLN A 279 20.05 7.60 -27.15
C GLN A 279 19.23 6.93 -28.26
N ASN A 280 18.73 5.72 -28.01
CA ASN A 280 17.91 4.98 -28.97
C ASN A 280 16.55 5.68 -29.20
N ASN A 281 15.93 6.18 -28.13
CA ASN A 281 14.67 6.94 -28.23
C ASN A 281 14.85 8.24 -29.04
N GLN A 282 15.96 8.95 -28.87
CA GLN A 282 16.28 10.14 -29.68
C GLN A 282 16.52 9.81 -31.16
N ARG A 283 17.25 8.73 -31.46
CA ARG A 283 17.52 8.30 -32.84
C ARG A 283 16.25 7.89 -33.59
N ALA A 284 15.33 7.19 -32.93
CA ALA A 284 14.03 6.83 -33.48
C ALA A 284 13.22 8.07 -33.91
N ARG A 285 13.31 9.16 -33.14
CA ARG A 285 12.70 10.46 -33.50
C ARG A 285 13.31 11.07 -34.77
N CYS A 286 14.64 11.08 -34.88
CA CYS A 286 15.34 11.61 -36.05
C CYS A 286 15.04 10.81 -37.33
N ALA A 287 14.81 9.49 -37.20
CA ALA A 287 14.44 8.63 -38.32
C ALA A 287 12.95 8.77 -38.72
N GLY A 288 12.03 8.88 -37.75
CA GLY A 288 10.59 9.05 -38.00
C GLY A 288 10.21 10.42 -38.58
N GLY A 289 11.04 11.45 -38.37
CA GLY A 289 10.84 12.78 -38.96
C GLY A 289 11.18 12.90 -40.45
N ARG A 290 11.77 11.87 -41.08
CA ARG A 290 12.16 11.88 -42.51
C ARG A 290 11.16 11.21 -43.46
N ARG A 291 9.98 10.77 -42.99
CA ARG A 291 8.91 10.23 -43.86
C ARG A 291 7.67 11.11 -43.85
N LYS A 292 7.78 12.33 -44.38
CA LYS A 292 6.67 13.09 -44.98
C LYS A 292 7.21 14.06 -46.04
N SER A 293 7.46 13.54 -47.23
CA SER A 293 7.44 14.34 -48.46
C SER A 293 7.22 13.42 -49.65
N SER A 294 6.08 13.64 -50.30
CA SER A 294 5.73 13.28 -51.68
C SER A 294 5.95 11.84 -52.12
N GLU A 295 4.85 11.09 -52.20
CA GLU A 295 4.57 10.34 -53.43
C GLU A 295 3.05 10.20 -53.60
N SER A 296 2.63 10.62 -54.77
CA SER A 296 1.28 10.72 -55.31
C SER A 296 0.53 9.39 -55.26
N MET A 297 -0.74 9.44 -54.85
CA MET A 297 -1.69 8.36 -55.08
C MET A 297 -1.99 8.26 -56.60
N PRO A 298 -1.94 7.07 -57.22
CA PRO A 298 -2.65 6.85 -58.46
C PRO A 298 -4.12 6.52 -58.17
N GLU A 299 -5.00 7.18 -58.93
CA GLU A 299 -6.41 6.83 -59.10
C GLU A 299 -6.59 5.40 -59.62
N TYR A 300 -7.67 4.72 -59.22
CA TYR A 300 -8.59 3.89 -60.03
C TYR A 300 -9.83 3.66 -59.13
N ILE A 301 -10.99 4.29 -59.37
CA ILE A 301 -12.07 4.02 -60.35
C ILE A 301 -12.91 2.77 -59.99
N VAL A 302 -14.19 3.06 -59.68
CA VAL A 302 -15.44 2.28 -59.64
C VAL A 302 -15.58 1.16 -58.60
#